data_AF-A0A934WIW0-F1
#
_entry.id   AF-A0A934WIW0-F1
#
_cell.length_a   1.000
_cell.length_b   1.000
_cell.length_c   1.000
_cell.angle_alpha   90.00
_cell.angle_beta   90.00
_cell.angle_gamma   90.00
#
_symmetry.space_group_name_H-M   'P 1'
#
loop_
_entity.id
_entity.type
_entity.pdbx_description
1 polymer ?
#
loop_
_entity_poly.entity_id
_entity_poly.type
_entity_poly.pdbx_seq_one_letter_code
_entity_poly.pdbx_strand_id
1 'polypeptide(L)'
;MMRTALTMACIAAAVPVAGLANGSSRPPLPAWQTDAANCSWQWREGGGLGLWAETCDFNGSAWQVVWDEGRAAFVTHNDDTDMGIAVQAFALPYGAGMDALGQTLVAAGALDANAACAWQVTALRPAPATMAFHVLAPTDPAALAPTAEGEVPDPVCGPYGASTHGIRYFITDLRWPGLAVFVEEGQERPLFDPASITFLP
;
A
#
# COMPACT_ATOMS: atom_id res chain seq x y z
N MET A 1 57.61 61.34 -15.02
CA MET A 1 57.69 59.91 -15.40
C MET A 1 56.52 59.19 -14.75
N MET A 2 55.57 58.73 -15.57
CA MET A 2 54.31 58.08 -15.20
C MET A 2 54.53 56.76 -14.44
N ARG A 3 53.77 56.53 -13.36
CA ARG A 3 53.48 55.19 -12.80
C ARG A 3 52.02 55.11 -12.34
N THR A 4 51.21 54.74 -13.32
CA THR A 4 50.01 53.89 -13.33
C THR A 4 49.39 53.49 -11.99
N ALA A 5 48.14 53.92 -11.76
CA ALA A 5 47.23 53.35 -10.79
C ALA A 5 46.60 52.06 -11.35
N LEU A 6 46.64 50.96 -10.60
CA LEU A 6 45.92 49.72 -10.90
C LEU A 6 44.67 49.66 -10.03
N THR A 7 43.51 49.88 -10.64
CA THR A 7 42.21 49.68 -9.99
C THR A 7 41.83 48.20 -10.11
N MET A 8 41.78 47.49 -8.98
CA MET A 8 41.40 46.08 -8.91
C MET A 8 39.87 45.97 -8.89
N ALA A 9 39.28 45.50 -9.99
CA ALA A 9 37.85 45.24 -10.10
C ALA A 9 37.55 43.79 -9.66
N CYS A 10 36.92 43.62 -8.49
CA CYS A 10 36.38 42.34 -8.05
C CYS A 10 35.07 42.04 -8.80
N ILE A 11 35.11 41.12 -9.76
CA ILE A 11 33.90 40.57 -10.40
C ILE A 11 33.39 39.45 -9.49
N ALA A 12 32.32 39.71 -8.74
CA ALA A 12 31.57 38.69 -8.03
C ALA A 12 30.72 37.89 -9.04
N ALA A 13 31.17 36.70 -9.40
CA ALA A 13 30.37 35.76 -10.19
C ALA A 13 29.24 35.21 -9.30
N ALA A 14 28.03 35.73 -9.48
CA ALA A 14 26.81 35.14 -8.92
C ALA A 14 26.54 33.83 -9.66
N VAL A 15 26.88 32.70 -9.04
CA VAL A 15 26.44 31.38 -9.50
C VAL A 15 24.96 31.27 -9.16
N PRO A 16 24.04 31.05 -10.12
CA PRO A 16 22.67 30.71 -9.78
C PRO A 16 22.70 29.32 -9.14
N VAL A 17 22.36 29.27 -7.84
CA VAL A 17 22.00 28.02 -7.17
C VAL A 17 20.75 27.53 -7.91
N ALA A 18 20.94 26.57 -8.81
CA ALA A 18 19.84 25.82 -9.39
C ALA A 18 19.06 25.22 -8.22
N GLY A 19 17.78 25.58 -8.14
CA GLY A 19 16.89 25.19 -7.06
C GLY A 19 16.94 23.69 -6.84
N LEU A 20 17.03 23.31 -5.57
CA LEU A 20 16.73 21.96 -5.11
C LEU A 20 15.34 21.60 -5.67
N ALA A 21 15.31 20.56 -6.50
CA ALA A 21 14.07 19.93 -6.88
C ALA A 21 13.38 19.43 -5.60
N ASN A 22 12.40 20.18 -5.11
CA ASN A 22 11.34 19.64 -4.26
C ASN A 22 10.47 18.75 -5.17
N GLY A 23 11.03 17.62 -5.61
CA GLY A 23 10.27 16.56 -6.25
C GLY A 23 9.36 15.99 -5.20
N SER A 24 8.05 16.27 -5.30
CA SER A 24 7.07 15.70 -4.38
C SER A 24 7.23 14.18 -4.38
N SER A 25 7.39 13.56 -3.21
CA SER A 25 7.54 12.10 -2.99
C SER A 25 6.35 11.27 -3.48
N ARG A 26 5.29 11.92 -3.94
CA ARG A 26 4.05 11.36 -4.44
C ARG A 26 4.20 10.78 -5.86
N PRO A 27 3.81 9.53 -6.10
CA PRO A 27 3.68 8.97 -7.44
C PRO A 27 2.74 9.79 -8.34
N PRO A 28 2.87 9.70 -9.68
CA PRO A 28 1.93 10.37 -10.58
C PRO A 28 0.48 9.95 -10.32
N LEU A 29 -0.45 10.86 -10.61
CA LEU A 29 -1.89 10.56 -10.58
C LEU A 29 -2.19 9.33 -11.47
N PRO A 30 -2.97 8.35 -11.00
CA PRO A 30 -3.32 7.18 -11.81
C PRO A 30 -4.04 7.60 -13.11
N ALA A 31 -3.70 6.92 -14.20
CA ALA A 31 -4.26 7.19 -15.54
C ALA A 31 -5.59 6.47 -15.80
N TRP A 32 -6.23 5.96 -14.75
CA TRP A 32 -7.51 5.27 -14.78
C TRP A 32 -8.39 5.81 -13.67
N GLN A 33 -9.69 5.58 -13.76
CA GLN A 33 -10.66 5.96 -12.73
C GLN A 33 -11.79 4.90 -12.72
N THR A 34 -12.39 4.63 -11.56
CA THR A 34 -13.53 3.69 -11.46
C THR A 34 -14.72 4.23 -12.24
N ASP A 35 -15.08 5.49 -11.97
CA ASP A 35 -16.10 6.24 -12.71
C ASP A 35 -15.67 7.70 -12.87
N ALA A 36 -15.46 8.14 -14.12
CA ALA A 36 -15.01 9.49 -14.45
C ALA A 36 -15.97 10.60 -13.99
N ALA A 37 -17.28 10.31 -13.88
CA ALA A 37 -18.29 11.30 -13.52
C ALA A 37 -18.46 11.44 -12.01
N ASN A 38 -18.26 10.34 -11.27
CA ASN A 38 -18.66 10.23 -9.88
C ASN A 38 -17.50 10.05 -8.89
N CYS A 39 -16.31 9.71 -9.40
CA CYS A 39 -15.11 9.56 -8.58
C CYS A 39 -14.12 10.72 -8.76
N SER A 40 -13.24 10.89 -7.78
CA SER A 40 -12.10 11.77 -7.90
C SER A 40 -10.93 11.25 -7.09
N TRP A 41 -9.73 11.31 -7.66
CA TRP A 41 -8.51 10.90 -6.99
C TRP A 41 -8.07 11.91 -5.95
N GLN A 42 -7.72 11.39 -4.78
CA GLN A 42 -7.14 12.14 -3.67
C GLN A 42 -5.90 11.39 -3.17
N TRP A 43 -4.86 12.14 -2.84
CA TRP A 43 -3.72 11.54 -2.15
C TRP A 43 -4.00 11.49 -0.66
N ARG A 44 -3.77 10.31 -0.09
CA ARG A 44 -4.01 10.01 1.31
C ARG A 44 -2.68 9.62 1.93
N GLU A 45 -2.47 10.10 3.15
CA GLU A 45 -1.28 9.82 3.95
C GLU A 45 -1.72 9.42 5.36
N GLY A 46 -0.98 8.51 5.98
CA GLY A 46 -1.29 8.00 7.32
C GLY A 46 -0.32 6.88 7.72
N GLY A 47 0.13 6.88 8.98
CA GLY A 47 1.01 5.85 9.52
C GLY A 47 2.32 5.63 8.76
N GLY A 48 2.88 6.68 8.16
CA GLY A 48 4.09 6.59 7.32
C GLY A 48 3.84 5.97 5.94
N LEU A 49 2.59 5.82 5.51
CA LEU A 49 2.21 5.39 4.17
C LEU A 49 1.54 6.52 3.41
N GLY A 50 1.70 6.51 2.09
CA GLY A 50 0.95 7.34 1.15
C GLY A 50 0.39 6.54 -0.02
N LEU A 51 -0.82 6.85 -0.47
CA LEU A 51 -1.42 6.27 -1.66
C LEU A 51 -2.43 7.21 -2.32
N TRP A 52 -2.66 7.00 -3.62
CA TRP A 52 -3.80 7.55 -4.33
C TRP A 52 -5.04 6.71 -4.05
N ALA A 53 -6.08 7.36 -3.56
CA ALA A 53 -7.40 6.78 -3.30
C ALA A 53 -8.49 7.61 -3.98
N GLU A 54 -9.52 6.96 -4.49
CA GLU A 54 -10.71 7.63 -4.99
C GLU A 54 -11.64 8.00 -3.85
N THR A 55 -12.35 9.10 -4.03
CA THR A 55 -13.60 9.40 -3.32
C THR A 55 -14.70 9.41 -4.36
N CYS A 56 -15.70 8.55 -4.18
CA CYS A 56 -16.79 8.34 -5.14
C CYS A 56 -18.15 8.62 -4.49
N ASP A 57 -19.08 9.22 -5.24
CA ASP A 57 -20.49 9.27 -4.88
C ASP A 57 -21.26 8.27 -5.75
N PHE A 58 -21.77 7.20 -5.15
CA PHE A 58 -22.58 6.22 -5.84
C PHE A 58 -23.96 6.15 -5.22
N ASN A 59 -24.98 6.53 -6.01
CA ASN A 59 -26.38 6.54 -5.60
C ASN A 59 -26.63 7.34 -4.30
N GLY A 60 -25.87 8.41 -4.06
CA GLY A 60 -25.99 9.25 -2.87
C GLY A 60 -25.24 8.74 -1.64
N SER A 61 -24.44 7.69 -1.78
CA SER A 61 -23.52 7.20 -0.76
C SER A 61 -22.07 7.51 -1.11
N ALA A 62 -21.31 8.00 -0.12
CA ALA A 62 -19.92 8.37 -0.27
C ALA A 62 -19.00 7.18 0.03
N TRP A 63 -18.26 6.75 -0.99
CA TRP A 63 -17.26 5.70 -0.90
C TRP A 63 -15.85 6.29 -0.86
N GLN A 64 -15.05 5.88 0.12
CA GLN A 64 -13.71 6.43 0.30
C GLN A 64 -12.76 5.45 0.99
N VAL A 65 -11.46 5.60 0.71
CA VAL A 65 -10.39 4.98 1.49
C VAL A 65 -9.70 6.07 2.31
N VAL A 66 -9.71 5.92 3.64
CA VAL A 66 -9.19 6.92 4.59
C VAL A 66 -8.38 6.27 5.69
N TRP A 67 -7.47 7.03 6.30
CA TRP A 67 -6.65 6.55 7.42
C TRP A 67 -7.48 6.45 8.70
N ASP A 68 -7.41 5.29 9.35
CA ASP A 68 -7.95 5.03 10.69
C ASP A 68 -6.78 4.90 11.69
N GLU A 69 -6.68 5.85 12.61
CA GLU A 69 -5.64 5.89 13.65
C GLU A 69 -5.75 4.72 14.66
N GLY A 70 -6.98 4.27 14.95
CA GLY A 70 -7.22 3.20 15.92
C GLY A 70 -6.77 1.83 15.41
N ARG A 71 -6.87 1.62 14.10
CA ARG A 71 -6.43 0.40 13.40
C ARG A 71 -5.03 0.53 12.81
N ALA A 72 -4.47 1.74 12.79
CA ALA A 72 -3.24 2.08 12.07
C ALA A 72 -3.25 1.53 10.64
N ALA A 73 -4.35 1.79 9.92
CA ALA A 73 -4.59 1.26 8.58
C ALA A 73 -5.41 2.24 7.72
N PHE A 74 -5.30 2.10 6.41
CA PHE A 74 -6.31 2.64 5.51
C PHE A 74 -7.51 1.70 5.45
N VAL A 75 -8.69 2.25 5.63
CA VAL A 75 -9.97 1.55 5.71
C VAL A 75 -10.89 2.05 4.61
N THR A 76 -11.61 1.14 3.98
CA THR A 76 -12.68 1.48 3.04
C THR A 76 -13.94 1.80 3.83
N HIS A 77 -14.54 2.95 3.54
CA HIS A 77 -15.81 3.38 4.11
C HIS A 77 -16.88 3.53 3.03
N ASN A 78 -18.11 3.20 3.41
CA ASN A 78 -19.33 3.58 2.72
C ASN A 78 -20.18 4.41 3.68
N ASP A 79 -20.23 5.72 3.45
CA ASP A 79 -20.71 6.71 4.42
C ASP A 79 -20.01 6.51 5.78
N ASP A 80 -20.77 6.26 6.85
CA ASP A 80 -20.24 6.00 8.19
C ASP A 80 -19.92 4.51 8.45
N THR A 81 -20.10 3.64 7.45
CA THR A 81 -19.91 2.19 7.59
C THR A 81 -18.48 1.78 7.23
N ASP A 82 -17.79 1.08 8.13
CA ASP A 82 -16.50 0.44 7.88
C ASP A 82 -16.69 -0.84 7.06
N MET A 83 -16.05 -0.89 5.89
CA MET A 83 -16.11 -2.02 4.96
C MET A 83 -14.90 -2.96 5.09
N GLY A 84 -13.89 -2.60 5.88
CA GLY A 84 -12.67 -3.37 6.06
C GLY A 84 -11.37 -2.60 5.74
N ILE A 85 -10.25 -3.20 6.11
CA ILE A 85 -8.91 -2.67 5.80
C ILE A 85 -8.67 -2.78 4.30
N ALA A 86 -8.22 -1.67 3.70
CA ALA A 86 -7.71 -1.64 2.33
C ALA A 86 -6.18 -1.83 2.31
N VAL A 87 -5.47 -1.12 3.20
CA VAL A 87 -3.99 -1.15 3.26
C VAL A 87 -3.53 -1.04 4.71
N GLN A 88 -2.60 -1.88 5.14
CA GLN A 88 -2.03 -1.81 6.48
C GLN A 88 -0.56 -2.19 6.50
N ALA A 89 0.27 -1.40 7.18
CA ALA A 89 1.68 -1.70 7.38
C ALA A 89 1.91 -2.55 8.63
N PHE A 90 2.79 -3.53 8.49
CA PHE A 90 3.33 -4.33 9.58
C PHE A 90 4.83 -4.13 9.66
N ALA A 91 5.33 -3.95 10.87
CA ALA A 91 6.77 -3.98 11.11
C ALA A 91 7.31 -5.37 10.80
N LEU A 92 8.34 -5.42 9.96
CA LEU A 92 9.09 -6.62 9.65
C LEU A 92 10.53 -6.39 10.08
N PRO A 93 11.08 -7.16 11.04
CA PRO A 93 12.47 -6.98 11.46
C PRO A 93 13.43 -7.04 10.27
N TYR A 94 14.44 -6.18 10.27
CA TYR A 94 15.37 -6.09 9.13
C TYR A 94 16.03 -7.44 8.85
N GLY A 95 15.93 -7.92 7.61
CA GLY A 95 16.47 -9.21 7.19
C GLY A 95 15.61 -10.43 7.57
N ALA A 96 14.49 -10.23 8.26
CA ALA A 96 13.51 -11.29 8.48
C ALA A 96 12.69 -11.57 7.22
N GLY A 97 12.28 -12.82 7.05
CA GLY A 97 11.34 -13.23 6.00
C GLY A 97 9.88 -13.16 6.47
N MET A 98 8.96 -13.50 5.57
CA MET A 98 7.51 -13.50 5.83
C MET A 98 7.10 -14.40 6.99
N ASP A 99 7.90 -15.40 7.36
CA ASP A 99 7.65 -16.24 8.55
C ASP A 99 7.59 -15.42 9.84
N ALA A 100 8.38 -14.34 9.96
CA ALA A 100 8.32 -13.43 11.11
C ALA A 100 7.00 -12.64 11.14
N LEU A 101 6.46 -12.30 9.97
CA LEU A 101 5.12 -11.71 9.88
C LEU A 101 4.05 -12.72 10.31
N GLY A 102 4.17 -13.99 9.89
CA GLY A 102 3.30 -15.06 10.35
C GLY A 102 3.26 -15.17 11.89
N GLN A 103 4.42 -15.12 12.55
CA GLN A 103 4.50 -15.11 14.01
C GLN A 103 3.82 -13.87 14.63
N THR A 104 3.96 -12.71 13.98
CA THR A 104 3.29 -11.47 14.41
C THR A 104 1.77 -11.60 14.31
N LEU A 105 1.26 -12.17 13.22
CA LEU A 105 -0.17 -12.42 13.02
C LEU A 105 -0.72 -13.42 14.05
N VAL A 106 0.04 -14.47 14.38
CA VAL A 106 -0.32 -15.42 15.45
C VAL A 106 -0.39 -14.73 16.80
N ALA A 107 0.63 -13.93 17.15
CA ALA A 107 0.66 -13.20 18.41
C ALA A 107 -0.49 -12.19 18.54
N ALA A 108 -0.94 -11.63 17.42
CA ALA A 108 -2.09 -10.74 17.35
C ALA A 108 -3.45 -11.47 17.32
N GLY A 109 -3.47 -12.81 17.27
CA GLY A 109 -4.70 -13.61 17.14
C GLY A 109 -5.34 -13.55 15.75
N ALA A 110 -4.63 -13.03 14.75
CA ALA A 110 -5.09 -12.91 13.37
C ALA A 110 -4.74 -14.13 12.51
N LEU A 111 -3.97 -15.09 13.04
CA LEU A 111 -3.67 -16.37 12.41
C LEU A 111 -3.64 -17.44 13.50
N ASP A 112 -4.34 -18.56 13.30
CA ASP A 112 -4.19 -19.70 14.20
C ASP A 112 -2.80 -20.32 13.99
N ALA A 113 -2.06 -20.53 15.09
CA ALA A 113 -0.73 -21.12 15.07
C ALA A 113 -0.69 -22.53 14.44
N ASN A 114 -1.83 -23.22 14.42
CA ASN A 114 -1.99 -24.56 13.86
C ASN A 114 -2.69 -24.54 12.48
N ALA A 115 -3.04 -23.36 11.96
CA ALA A 115 -3.62 -23.28 10.62
C ALA A 115 -2.60 -23.78 9.58
N ALA A 116 -3.07 -24.63 8.68
CA ALA A 116 -2.27 -25.16 7.59
C ALA A 116 -2.14 -24.10 6.49
N CYS A 117 -1.33 -23.07 6.76
CA CYS A 117 -1.13 -21.91 5.90
C CYS A 117 0.34 -21.75 5.53
N ALA A 118 0.59 -21.33 4.30
CA ALA A 118 1.94 -21.11 3.77
C ALA A 118 2.02 -19.80 2.99
N TRP A 119 3.18 -19.15 3.08
CA TRP A 119 3.52 -18.01 2.25
C TRP A 119 3.85 -18.45 0.83
N GLN A 120 3.25 -17.78 -0.14
CA GLN A 120 3.50 -18.00 -1.56
C GLN A 120 3.93 -16.68 -2.20
N VAL A 121 5.06 -16.68 -2.90
CA VAL A 121 5.45 -15.54 -3.74
C VAL A 121 4.65 -15.61 -5.02
N THR A 122 4.04 -14.49 -5.41
CA THR A 122 3.20 -14.41 -6.61
C THR A 122 3.56 -13.19 -7.47
N ALA A 123 3.18 -13.24 -8.73
CA ALA A 123 3.31 -12.14 -9.67
C ALA A 123 1.90 -11.63 -10.04
N LEU A 124 1.31 -10.81 -9.16
CA LEU A 124 -0.04 -10.27 -9.36
C LEU A 124 -0.11 -9.30 -10.54
N ARG A 125 0.96 -8.51 -10.72
CA ARG A 125 1.08 -7.48 -11.74
C ARG A 125 2.55 -7.15 -11.97
N PRO A 126 2.89 -6.45 -13.07
CA PRO A 126 4.21 -5.88 -13.24
C PRO A 126 4.55 -4.98 -12.04
N ALA A 127 5.71 -5.19 -11.44
CA ALA A 127 6.21 -4.40 -10.33
C ALA A 127 7.73 -4.17 -10.50
N PRO A 128 8.30 -3.14 -9.86
CA PRO A 128 9.74 -2.95 -9.82
C PRO A 128 10.44 -4.21 -9.28
N ALA A 129 11.67 -4.48 -9.76
CA ALA A 129 12.46 -5.63 -9.29
C ALA A 129 12.79 -5.59 -7.79
N THR A 130 12.58 -4.45 -7.13
CA THR A 130 12.74 -4.31 -5.68
C THR A 130 11.52 -4.81 -4.90
N MET A 131 10.41 -5.13 -5.58
CA MET A 131 9.13 -5.46 -4.96
C MET A 131 8.72 -6.90 -5.20
N ALA A 132 8.20 -7.52 -4.14
CA ALA A 132 7.63 -8.86 -4.17
C ALA A 132 6.23 -8.85 -3.56
N PHE A 133 5.34 -9.68 -4.13
CA PHE A 133 4.01 -9.93 -3.61
C PHE A 133 3.97 -11.30 -2.94
N HIS A 134 3.38 -11.35 -1.76
CA HIS A 134 3.27 -12.57 -0.96
C HIS A 134 1.80 -12.81 -0.59
N VAL A 135 1.33 -14.03 -0.76
CA VAL A 135 -0.01 -14.44 -0.34
C VAL A 135 0.13 -15.46 0.77
N LEU A 136 -0.60 -15.26 1.88
CA LEU A 136 -0.77 -16.29 2.90
C LEU A 136 -1.96 -17.15 2.51
N ALA A 137 -1.71 -18.34 1.99
CA ALA A 137 -2.77 -19.21 1.47
C ALA A 137 -2.84 -20.53 2.25
N PRO A 138 -4.02 -21.18 2.28
CA PRO A 138 -4.12 -22.55 2.77
C PRO A 138 -3.20 -23.46 1.97
N THR A 139 -2.57 -24.43 2.64
CA THR A 139 -1.76 -25.44 1.94
C THR A 139 -2.61 -26.37 1.09
N ASP A 140 -3.88 -26.56 1.46
CA ASP A 140 -4.89 -27.21 0.62
C ASP A 140 -5.74 -26.12 -0.07
N PRO A 141 -5.60 -25.91 -1.39
CA PRO A 141 -6.37 -24.90 -2.12
C PRO A 141 -7.87 -25.21 -2.14
N ALA A 142 -8.29 -26.47 -1.93
CA ALA A 142 -9.70 -26.82 -1.84
C ALA A 142 -10.39 -26.22 -0.61
N ALA A 143 -9.62 -25.76 0.39
CA ALA A 143 -10.14 -25.09 1.58
C ALA A 143 -10.82 -23.74 1.28
N LEU A 144 -10.63 -23.18 0.08
CA LEU A 144 -11.31 -21.96 -0.39
C LEU A 144 -12.49 -22.27 -1.32
N ALA A 145 -12.73 -23.54 -1.66
CA ALA A 145 -13.83 -23.90 -2.55
C ALA A 145 -15.18 -23.76 -1.83
N PRO A 146 -16.27 -23.40 -2.55
CA PRO A 146 -17.60 -23.42 -1.97
C PRO A 146 -17.96 -24.80 -1.40
N THR A 147 -18.75 -24.84 -0.34
CA THR A 147 -19.29 -26.09 0.23
C THR A 147 -20.21 -26.79 -0.77
N ALA A 148 -20.63 -28.02 -0.45
CA ALA A 148 -21.60 -28.75 -1.27
C ALA A 148 -22.94 -28.01 -1.40
N GLU A 149 -23.27 -27.19 -0.40
CA GLU A 149 -24.44 -26.32 -0.34
C GLU A 149 -24.23 -24.98 -1.05
N GLY A 150 -23.02 -24.72 -1.57
CA GLY A 150 -22.65 -23.49 -2.26
C GLY A 150 -22.26 -22.34 -1.33
N GLU A 151 -22.06 -22.60 -0.04
CA GLU A 151 -21.61 -21.58 0.92
C GLU A 151 -20.13 -21.29 0.71
N VAL A 152 -19.74 -20.03 0.84
CA VAL A 152 -18.33 -19.64 0.77
C VAL A 152 -17.74 -19.80 2.17
N PRO A 153 -16.69 -20.63 2.35
CA PRO A 153 -16.10 -20.84 3.67
C PRO A 153 -15.35 -19.60 4.15
N ASP A 154 -15.28 -19.45 5.47
CA ASP A 154 -14.40 -18.45 6.08
C ASP A 154 -12.93 -18.70 5.71
N PRO A 155 -12.10 -17.65 5.56
CA PRO A 155 -10.70 -17.82 5.23
C PRO A 155 -9.95 -18.58 6.34
N VAL A 156 -9.42 -19.77 6.00
CA VAL A 156 -8.65 -20.61 6.92
C VAL A 156 -7.41 -19.90 7.47
N CYS A 157 -6.81 -19.01 6.67
CA CYS A 157 -5.60 -18.27 7.04
C CYS A 157 -5.89 -16.90 7.66
N GLY A 158 -7.06 -16.75 8.29
CA GLY A 158 -7.47 -15.54 8.99
C GLY A 158 -7.77 -14.36 8.07
N PRO A 159 -8.02 -13.16 8.64
CA PRO A 159 -8.47 -11.99 7.89
C PRO A 159 -7.47 -11.51 6.82
N TYR A 160 -6.17 -11.73 7.01
CA TYR A 160 -5.13 -11.34 6.06
C TYR A 160 -4.77 -12.43 5.05
N GLY A 161 -5.36 -13.62 5.18
CA GLY A 161 -5.14 -14.74 4.30
C GLY A 161 -5.89 -14.62 2.97
N ALA A 162 -5.54 -15.47 2.02
CA ALA A 162 -6.24 -15.60 0.75
C ALA A 162 -7.75 -15.83 0.97
N SER A 163 -8.57 -15.18 0.15
CA SER A 163 -10.02 -15.24 0.22
C SER A 163 -10.62 -15.29 -1.19
N THR A 164 -11.83 -15.83 -1.28
CA THR A 164 -12.68 -15.74 -2.47
C THR A 164 -13.39 -14.39 -2.58
N HIS A 165 -13.41 -13.59 -1.51
CA HIS A 165 -14.06 -12.29 -1.44
C HIS A 165 -13.14 -11.12 -1.80
N GLY A 166 -11.95 -11.39 -2.32
CA GLY A 166 -11.10 -10.34 -2.87
C GLY A 166 -9.64 -10.75 -3.03
N ILE A 167 -8.88 -9.87 -3.68
CA ILE A 167 -7.44 -10.07 -3.87
C ILE A 167 -6.73 -9.54 -2.61
N ARG A 168 -6.15 -10.45 -1.84
CA ARG A 168 -5.40 -10.17 -0.60
C ARG A 168 -3.97 -10.63 -0.71
N TYR A 169 -3.04 -9.76 -0.36
CA TYR A 169 -1.61 -10.05 -0.42
C TYR A 169 -0.82 -9.06 0.42
N PHE A 170 0.46 -9.34 0.57
CA PHE A 170 1.44 -8.47 1.19
C PHE A 170 2.46 -8.01 0.16
N ILE A 171 2.89 -6.77 0.30
CA ILE A 171 4.01 -6.19 -0.44
C ILE A 171 5.20 -6.10 0.49
N THR A 172 6.35 -6.61 0.04
CA THR A 172 7.65 -6.25 0.62
C THR A 172 8.48 -5.58 -0.46
N ASP A 173 9.27 -4.58 -0.11
CA ASP A 173 10.19 -4.00 -1.09
C ASP A 173 11.49 -3.45 -0.48
N LEU A 174 12.59 -3.64 -1.23
CA LEU A 174 13.95 -3.36 -0.78
C LEU A 174 14.19 -1.89 -0.41
N ARG A 175 13.33 -0.98 -0.88
CA ARG A 175 13.37 0.45 -0.52
C ARG A 175 12.91 0.74 0.92
N TRP A 176 12.20 -0.22 1.53
CA TRP A 176 11.54 -0.11 2.83
C TRP A 176 11.63 -1.48 3.54
N PRO A 177 12.87 -1.96 3.80
CA PRO A 177 13.15 -3.34 4.22
C PRO A 177 12.66 -3.70 5.63
N GLY A 178 12.10 -2.74 6.36
CA GLY A 178 11.53 -2.92 7.69
C GLY A 178 10.01 -3.13 7.71
N LEU A 179 9.38 -3.28 6.53
CA LEU A 179 7.93 -3.27 6.39
C LEU A 179 7.42 -4.39 5.48
N ALA A 180 6.28 -4.95 5.87
CA ALA A 180 5.39 -5.70 4.98
C ALA A 180 4.03 -4.98 4.97
N VAL A 181 3.50 -4.68 3.80
CA VAL A 181 2.20 -3.99 3.66
C VAL A 181 1.14 -4.94 3.15
N PHE A 182 0.15 -5.20 3.99
CA PHE A 182 -1.07 -5.86 3.58
C PHE A 182 -1.87 -4.96 2.65
N VAL A 183 -2.45 -5.56 1.61
CA VAL A 183 -3.35 -4.91 0.67
C VAL A 183 -4.54 -5.83 0.39
N GLU A 184 -5.75 -5.26 0.47
CA GLU A 184 -7.00 -5.87 0.07
C GLU A 184 -7.68 -5.00 -0.99
N GLU A 185 -7.77 -5.53 -2.21
CA GLU A 185 -8.36 -4.79 -3.34
C GLU A 185 -9.87 -5.01 -3.48
N GLY A 186 -10.45 -5.91 -2.69
CA GLY A 186 -11.82 -6.40 -2.89
C GLY A 186 -11.95 -7.33 -4.10
N GLN A 187 -13.19 -7.64 -4.49
CA GLN A 187 -13.50 -8.53 -5.64
C GLN A 187 -13.47 -7.80 -6.98
N GLU A 188 -13.78 -6.51 -6.97
CA GLU A 188 -13.86 -5.68 -8.15
C GLU A 188 -12.66 -4.74 -8.24
N ARG A 189 -12.83 -3.53 -8.78
CA ARG A 189 -11.75 -2.54 -8.80
C ARG A 189 -11.62 -1.90 -7.42
N PRO A 190 -10.39 -1.78 -6.88
CA PRO A 190 -10.16 -1.07 -5.63
C PRO A 190 -10.44 0.43 -5.79
N LEU A 191 -10.92 1.06 -4.73
CA LEU A 191 -11.05 2.53 -4.62
C LEU A 191 -9.70 3.22 -4.34
N PHE A 192 -8.60 2.56 -4.66
CA PHE A 192 -7.25 3.08 -4.56
C PHE A 192 -6.36 2.48 -5.63
N ASP A 193 -5.22 3.10 -5.90
CA ASP A 193 -4.21 2.53 -6.80
C ASP A 193 -3.13 1.81 -6.00
N PRO A 194 -3.10 0.46 -6.01
CA PRO A 194 -2.08 -0.29 -5.27
C PRO A 194 -0.65 0.00 -5.73
N ALA A 195 -0.46 0.43 -6.98
CA ALA A 195 0.87 0.78 -7.51
C ALA A 195 1.39 2.12 -6.95
N SER A 196 0.51 2.95 -6.38
CA SER A 196 0.85 4.23 -5.77
C SER A 196 1.28 4.13 -4.31
N ILE A 197 1.13 2.96 -3.68
CA ILE A 197 1.52 2.76 -2.28
C ILE A 197 3.01 3.05 -2.13
N THR A 198 3.33 3.96 -1.23
CA THR A 198 4.71 4.35 -0.93
C THR A 198 4.90 4.56 0.57
N PHE A 199 6.12 4.32 1.05
CA PHE A 199 6.51 4.68 2.40
C PHE A 199 6.95 6.15 2.43
N LEU A 200 6.42 6.90 3.39
CA LEU A 200 6.71 8.30 3.63
C LEU A 200 7.71 8.42 4.81
N PRO A 201 8.77 9.23 4.66
CA PRO A 201 9.78 9.42 5.69
C PRO A 201 9.29 10.21 6.92
#